data_AF-A0A7L4YTG2-F1
#
_entry.id   AF-A0A7L4YTG2-F1
#
_cell.length_a   1.000
_cell.length_b   1.000
_cell.length_c   1.000
_cell.angle_alpha   90.00
_cell.angle_beta   90.00
_cell.angle_gamma   90.00
#
_symmetry.space_group_name_H-M   'P 1'
#
loop_
_entity.id
_entity.type
_entity.pdbx_description
1 polymer ?
#
loop_
_entity_poly.entity_id
_entity_poly.type
_entity_poly.pdbx_seq_one_letter_code
_entity_poly.pdbx_strand_id
1 'polypeptide(L)'
;MKDSAQPPNIAPATGKLGVLIVGLGAVTSTFLAGVEHLRRGAAEPVGSLTQRGTIRLGKRTEDRVPLIKDFVPLADLDDLVFGAWDPIADNAYEAALRCGVLDRHEHIEPIADFLKSITPMPAAFEQRWASRIRGENLKEGSPAELVEQLRADIRDFKERNGCDRLVMIWAASTEIFIELAPQHESLEKFEAALRDGEEMIAPSMLYAYAALMEGVPMANGAPNLTLDIPAIVELAESRGVPICGKDFKTGQTMIKTTLAPMLKARVLGLDGWYSTNILGNRDGEVLDDPANFKTKEESKLGVLEHILEPDRYPDLYGEMYHKVRINYYPPRGDSKEGWDNLDIFGWLGYPMQIKVDFLCRDSILAAPLVLDLVLFSDLAQRAGLVGVQEWLSFYFKDPQHAATVYPENDLFIQQTKLKNTLRWLMGEEQITHLGREYYPDE
;
A
#
# COMPACT_ATOMS: atom_id res chain seq x y z
N MET A 1 -14.84 -1.33 29.25
CA MET A 1 -13.41 -1.59 29.51
C MET A 1 -13.25 -3.09 29.72
N LYS A 2 -13.10 -3.84 28.63
CA LYS A 2 -12.64 -5.24 28.67
C LYS A 2 -11.18 -5.19 28.23
N ASP A 3 -10.32 -5.70 29.09
CA ASP A 3 -8.89 -5.98 28.95
C ASP A 3 -8.23 -5.44 27.67
N SER A 4 -7.38 -4.42 27.84
CA SER A 4 -6.24 -4.26 26.94
C SER A 4 -5.46 -5.57 27.02
N ALA A 5 -5.67 -6.45 26.03
CA ALA A 5 -4.93 -7.70 25.91
C ALA A 5 -3.44 -7.40 26.14
N GLN A 6 -2.79 -8.23 26.97
CA GLN A 6 -1.35 -8.13 27.19
C GLN A 6 -0.64 -8.00 25.84
N PRO A 7 0.41 -7.17 25.74
CA PRO A 7 1.16 -7.01 24.49
C PRO A 7 1.58 -8.40 23.99
N PRO A 8 1.44 -8.68 22.69
CA PRO A 8 1.80 -9.98 22.15
C PRO A 8 3.31 -10.22 22.32
N ASN A 9 3.70 -11.49 22.49
CA ASN A 9 5.10 -11.85 22.44
C ASN A 9 5.58 -11.81 20.99
N ILE A 10 6.40 -10.82 20.63
CA ILE A 10 6.90 -10.62 19.27
C ILE A 10 8.16 -11.46 19.06
N ALA A 11 8.11 -12.41 18.12
CA ALA A 11 9.31 -13.15 17.72
C ALA A 11 10.40 -12.19 17.19
N PRO A 12 11.69 -12.45 17.45
CA PRO A 12 12.76 -11.55 17.03
C PRO A 12 12.91 -11.53 15.50
N ALA A 13 13.39 -10.41 14.94
CA ALA A 13 13.59 -10.24 13.50
C ALA A 13 14.92 -10.85 13.01
N THR A 14 15.28 -12.05 13.47
CA THR A 14 16.59 -12.68 13.19
C THR A 14 16.62 -13.44 11.87
N GLY A 15 17.68 -13.31 11.08
CA GLY A 15 17.85 -14.05 9.83
C GLY A 15 17.09 -13.43 8.67
N LYS A 16 17.25 -14.02 7.47
CA LYS A 16 16.91 -13.37 6.20
C LYS A 16 15.41 -13.25 6.00
N LEU A 17 14.97 -12.06 5.60
CA LEU A 17 13.60 -11.75 5.20
C LEU A 17 13.50 -11.68 3.67
N GLY A 18 12.86 -12.66 3.05
CA GLY A 18 12.56 -12.63 1.63
C GLY A 18 11.41 -11.68 1.31
N VAL A 19 11.60 -10.80 0.35
CA VAL A 19 10.61 -9.84 -0.15
C VAL A 19 10.25 -10.23 -1.57
N LEU A 20 9.04 -10.78 -1.72
CA LEU A 20 8.51 -11.27 -2.98
C LEU A 20 7.56 -10.23 -3.58
N ILE A 21 7.87 -9.73 -4.77
CA ILE A 21 7.17 -8.58 -5.34
C ILE A 21 6.50 -8.99 -6.65
N VAL A 22 5.19 -8.82 -6.74
CA VAL A 22 4.47 -9.01 -8.01
C VAL A 22 4.57 -7.72 -8.80
N GLY A 23 5.22 -7.78 -9.97
CA GLY A 23 5.57 -6.64 -10.82
C GLY A 23 6.98 -6.10 -10.52
N LEU A 24 7.85 -6.09 -11.54
CA LEU A 24 9.18 -5.49 -11.54
C LEU A 24 9.17 -4.17 -12.34
N GLY A 25 8.20 -3.31 -12.02
CA GLY A 25 7.99 -2.02 -12.68
C GLY A 25 8.72 -0.85 -12.02
N ALA A 26 8.18 0.36 -12.24
CA ALA A 26 8.78 1.61 -11.77
C ALA A 26 8.88 1.71 -10.25
N VAL A 27 7.83 1.34 -9.51
CA VAL A 27 7.82 1.32 -8.04
C VAL A 27 8.84 0.32 -7.52
N THR A 28 8.81 -0.92 -8.02
CA THR A 28 9.68 -2.01 -7.56
C THR A 28 11.15 -1.72 -7.82
N SER A 29 11.51 -1.34 -9.05
CA SER A 29 12.91 -1.00 -9.38
C SER A 29 13.43 0.19 -8.57
N THR A 30 12.59 1.20 -8.32
CA THR A 30 12.93 2.34 -7.46
C THR A 30 13.14 1.93 -6.00
N PHE A 31 12.27 1.05 -5.48
CA PHE A 31 12.39 0.48 -4.14
C PHE A 31 13.69 -0.33 -3.97
N LEU A 32 13.97 -1.25 -4.90
CA LEU A 32 15.18 -2.08 -4.87
C LEU A 32 16.44 -1.22 -4.91
N ALA A 33 16.49 -0.24 -5.82
CA ALA A 33 17.62 0.68 -5.93
C ALA A 33 17.78 1.53 -4.66
N GLY A 34 16.67 2.05 -4.12
CA GLY A 34 16.64 2.82 -2.89
C GLY A 34 17.23 2.04 -1.71
N VAL A 35 16.75 0.81 -1.46
CA VAL A 35 17.28 -0.03 -0.38
C VAL A 35 18.77 -0.33 -0.55
N GLU A 36 19.22 -0.64 -1.77
CA GLU A 36 20.64 -0.93 -2.00
C GLU A 36 21.55 0.28 -1.75
N HIS A 37 21.12 1.49 -2.13
CA HIS A 37 21.85 2.70 -1.77
C HIS A 37 21.90 2.95 -0.26
N LEU A 38 20.83 2.62 0.46
CA LEU A 38 20.83 2.71 1.93
C LEU A 38 21.84 1.74 2.54
N ARG A 39 21.88 0.49 2.10
CA ARG A 39 22.85 -0.52 2.56
C ARG A 39 24.29 -0.11 2.30
N ARG A 40 24.55 0.50 1.14
CA ARG A 40 25.88 1.01 0.76
C ARG A 40 26.23 2.34 1.44
N GLY A 41 25.32 2.92 2.23
CA GLY A 41 25.52 4.23 2.87
C GLY A 41 25.60 5.39 1.87
N ALA A 42 25.06 5.22 0.67
CA ALA A 42 25.11 6.19 -0.43
C ALA A 42 23.88 7.10 -0.49
N ALA A 43 22.81 6.78 0.27
CA ALA A 43 21.60 7.58 0.35
C ALA A 43 21.01 7.59 1.76
N GLU A 44 20.00 8.44 1.96
CA GLU A 44 19.25 8.58 3.20
C GLU A 44 17.79 8.12 3.02
N PRO A 45 17.16 7.47 4.02
CA PRO A 45 15.83 6.87 3.86
C PRO A 45 14.70 7.91 4.01
N VAL A 46 14.75 8.97 3.21
CA VAL A 46 13.76 10.05 3.22
C VAL A 46 12.41 9.53 2.72
N GLY A 47 11.35 9.85 3.46
CA GLY A 47 9.98 9.40 3.16
C GLY A 47 9.58 8.09 3.84
N SER A 48 10.53 7.30 4.37
CA SER A 48 10.23 6.09 5.14
C SER A 48 9.97 6.41 6.61
N LEU A 49 8.77 6.09 7.08
CA LEU A 49 8.37 6.27 8.47
C LEU A 49 9.09 5.27 9.38
N THR A 50 9.31 4.03 8.95
CA THR A 50 10.03 3.05 9.77
C THR A 50 11.48 3.48 10.04
N GLN A 51 12.13 4.05 9.03
CA GLN A 51 13.56 4.36 9.09
C GLN A 51 13.88 5.73 9.70
N ARG A 52 13.07 6.76 9.45
CA ARG A 52 13.30 8.14 9.94
C ARG A 52 12.22 8.67 10.88
N GLY A 53 11.06 8.02 10.94
CA GLY A 53 9.95 8.46 11.78
C GLY A 53 10.27 8.32 13.27
N THR A 54 9.79 9.28 14.06
CA THR A 54 9.88 9.21 15.52
C THR A 54 8.55 8.86 16.15
N ILE A 55 8.61 8.30 17.35
CA ILE A 55 7.45 7.95 18.16
C ILE A 55 7.62 8.48 19.57
N ARG A 56 6.72 9.37 20.01
CA ARG A 56 6.69 9.84 21.41
C ARG A 56 6.23 8.70 22.32
N LEU A 57 6.92 8.49 23.43
CA LEU A 57 6.54 7.60 24.52
C LEU A 57 6.27 8.45 25.77
N GLY A 58 5.30 8.04 26.58
CA GLY A 58 4.96 8.74 27.82
C GLY A 58 4.61 10.23 27.64
N LYS A 59 4.93 11.00 28.67
CA LYS A 59 4.63 12.43 28.77
C LYS A 59 5.54 13.29 27.90
N ARG A 60 5.04 14.46 27.46
CA ARG A 60 5.83 15.45 26.69
C ARG A 60 7.07 15.93 27.45
N THR A 61 7.00 15.97 28.78
CA THR A 61 8.09 16.41 29.66
C THR A 61 9.22 15.40 29.80
N GLU A 62 9.02 14.15 29.40
CA GLU A 62 10.03 13.09 29.49
C GLU A 62 10.99 13.07 28.29
N ASP A 63 10.65 13.76 27.20
CA ASP A 63 11.42 13.82 25.94
C ASP A 63 11.82 12.43 25.38
N ARG A 64 11.00 11.41 25.65
CA ARG A 64 11.18 10.05 25.12
C ARG A 64 10.61 9.97 23.71
N VAL A 65 11.41 10.34 22.72
CA VAL A 65 10.99 10.36 21.31
C VAL A 65 11.96 9.56 20.40
N PRO A 66 12.14 8.24 20.63
CA PRO A 66 13.03 7.42 19.81
C PRO A 66 12.59 7.37 18.35
N LEU A 67 13.52 6.96 17.48
CA LEU A 67 13.18 6.50 16.13
C LEU A 67 12.35 5.22 16.22
N ILE A 68 11.43 5.03 15.27
CA ILE A 68 10.56 3.85 15.23
C ILE A 68 11.39 2.56 15.11
N LYS A 69 12.42 2.55 14.26
CA LYS A 69 13.34 1.40 14.12
C LYS A 69 14.15 1.06 15.38
N ASP A 70 14.36 2.02 16.28
CA ASP A 70 15.07 1.79 17.54
C ASP A 70 14.11 1.35 18.66
N PHE A 71 12.80 1.56 18.46
CA PHE A 71 11.76 1.22 19.41
C PHE A 71 11.10 -0.14 19.12
N VAL A 72 10.94 -0.49 17.85
CA VAL A 72 10.23 -1.70 17.40
C VAL A 72 11.22 -2.64 16.73
N PRO A 73 11.19 -3.96 16.99
CA PRO A 73 12.14 -4.92 16.40
C PRO A 73 11.80 -5.18 14.93
N LEU A 74 12.31 -4.33 14.04
CA LEU A 74 12.20 -4.48 12.58
C LEU A 74 13.39 -5.26 12.02
N ALA A 75 13.20 -5.91 10.87
CA ALA A 75 14.31 -6.57 10.17
C ALA A 75 15.34 -5.53 9.72
N ASP A 76 16.63 -5.90 9.77
CA ASP A 76 17.68 -5.06 9.22
C ASP A 76 17.54 -4.98 7.69
N LEU A 77 17.92 -3.84 7.11
CA LEU A 77 17.93 -3.69 5.67
C LEU A 77 18.88 -4.69 5.04
N ASP A 78 20.02 -5.04 5.66
CA ASP A 78 20.97 -6.02 5.13
C ASP A 78 20.42 -7.46 5.10
N ASP A 79 19.39 -7.75 5.89
CA ASP A 79 18.73 -9.07 5.93
C ASP A 79 17.69 -9.28 4.83
N LEU A 80 17.32 -8.23 4.07
CA LEU A 80 16.32 -8.35 3.01
C LEU A 80 16.86 -9.11 1.78
N VAL A 81 16.06 -10.01 1.21
CA VAL A 81 16.41 -10.70 -0.05
C VAL A 81 15.27 -10.59 -1.03
N PHE A 82 15.54 -10.17 -2.27
CA PHE A 82 14.48 -9.78 -3.20
C PHE A 82 14.22 -10.84 -4.27
N GLY A 83 12.94 -11.08 -4.54
CA GLY A 83 12.46 -11.85 -5.69
C GLY A 83 11.27 -11.12 -6.31
N ALA A 84 11.05 -11.31 -7.61
CA ALA A 84 9.92 -10.70 -8.30
C ALA A 84 9.33 -11.63 -9.35
N TRP A 85 8.06 -11.40 -9.68
CA TRP A 85 7.42 -11.91 -10.89
C TRP A 85 7.10 -10.76 -11.82
N ASP A 86 7.27 -10.93 -13.12
CA ASP A 86 6.83 -9.94 -14.11
C ASP A 86 6.59 -10.62 -15.46
N PRO A 87 5.52 -10.27 -16.20
CA PRO A 87 5.31 -10.75 -17.56
C PRO A 87 6.42 -10.30 -18.53
N ILE A 88 7.22 -9.30 -18.18
CA ILE A 88 8.38 -8.82 -18.94
C ILE A 88 9.66 -9.39 -18.31
N ALA A 89 10.51 -10.00 -19.14
CA ALA A 89 11.71 -10.71 -18.68
C ALA A 89 12.91 -9.81 -18.29
N ASP A 90 12.74 -8.49 -18.28
CA ASP A 90 13.81 -7.55 -17.94
C ASP A 90 14.28 -7.80 -16.50
N ASN A 91 15.59 -7.88 -16.25
CA ASN A 91 16.10 -7.83 -14.88
C ASN A 91 15.88 -6.45 -14.24
N ALA A 92 16.10 -6.32 -12.93
CA ALA A 92 15.80 -5.07 -12.22
C ALA A 92 16.62 -3.86 -12.74
N TYR A 93 17.81 -4.09 -13.29
CA TYR A 93 18.62 -3.03 -13.92
C TYR A 93 17.99 -2.53 -15.22
N GLU A 94 17.58 -3.44 -16.09
CA GLU A 94 16.91 -3.11 -17.36
C GLU A 94 15.57 -2.43 -17.11
N ALA A 95 14.80 -2.94 -16.14
CA ALA A 95 13.55 -2.33 -15.69
C ALA A 95 13.77 -0.91 -15.17
N ALA A 96 14.76 -0.69 -14.28
CA ALA A 96 15.08 0.63 -13.74
C ALA A 96 15.42 1.65 -14.85
N LEU A 97 16.26 1.25 -15.82
CA LEU A 97 16.61 2.08 -16.96
C LEU A 97 15.40 2.40 -17.85
N ARG A 98 14.55 1.40 -18.11
CA ARG A 98 13.36 1.55 -18.95
C ARG A 98 12.32 2.46 -18.28
N CYS A 99 12.14 2.34 -16.97
CA CYS A 99 11.22 3.17 -16.21
C CYS A 99 11.71 4.62 -16.08
N GLY A 100 13.02 4.85 -16.07
CA GLY A 100 13.60 6.20 -16.13
C GLY A 100 13.25 7.09 -14.93
N VAL A 101 12.97 6.50 -13.77
CA VAL A 101 12.62 7.23 -12.54
C VAL A 101 13.86 7.88 -11.91
N LEU A 102 14.93 7.10 -11.82
CA LEU A 102 16.18 7.45 -11.15
C LEU A 102 17.24 7.88 -12.16
N ASP A 103 18.18 8.74 -11.74
CA ASP A 103 19.30 9.11 -12.60
C ASP A 103 20.19 7.88 -12.87
N ARG A 104 20.50 7.68 -14.16
CA ARG A 104 21.25 6.51 -14.59
C ARG A 104 22.63 6.45 -13.95
N HIS A 105 23.39 7.53 -14.01
CA HIS A 105 24.81 7.52 -13.65
C HIS A 105 25.03 7.68 -12.15
N GLU A 106 24.16 8.44 -11.49
CA GLU A 106 24.24 8.66 -10.05
C GLU A 106 23.60 7.53 -9.25
N HIS A 107 22.48 6.97 -9.73
CA HIS A 107 21.67 6.05 -8.91
C HIS A 107 21.55 4.63 -9.46
N ILE A 108 21.82 4.36 -10.75
CA ILE A 108 21.66 3.00 -11.32
C ILE A 108 23.01 2.31 -11.56
N GLU A 109 23.92 2.95 -12.29
CA GLU A 109 25.23 2.36 -12.62
C GLU A 109 26.05 1.97 -11.36
N PRO A 110 26.06 2.74 -10.25
CA PRO A 110 26.83 2.38 -9.06
C PRO A 110 26.37 1.11 -8.33
N ILE A 111 25.15 0.64 -8.61
CA ILE A 111 24.53 -0.55 -8.01
C ILE A 111 24.07 -1.58 -9.06
N ALA A 112 24.60 -1.46 -10.28
CA ALA A 112 24.18 -2.30 -11.40
C ALA A 112 24.47 -3.79 -11.18
N ASP A 113 25.52 -4.11 -10.43
CA ASP A 113 25.87 -5.47 -10.01
C ASP A 113 24.73 -6.12 -9.20
N PHE A 114 24.19 -5.38 -8.23
CA PHE A 114 23.05 -5.82 -7.43
C PHE A 114 21.78 -5.93 -8.28
N LEU A 115 21.42 -4.90 -9.04
CA LEU A 115 20.17 -4.89 -9.81
C LEU A 115 20.14 -5.98 -10.90
N LYS A 116 21.28 -6.28 -11.55
CA LYS A 116 21.37 -7.36 -12.54
C LYS A 116 21.21 -8.76 -11.95
N SER A 117 21.39 -8.92 -10.64
CA SER A 117 21.21 -10.21 -9.97
C SER A 117 19.73 -10.60 -9.79
N ILE A 118 18.81 -9.64 -9.97
CA ILE A 118 17.37 -9.83 -9.76
C ILE A 118 16.68 -9.95 -11.12
N THR A 119 16.44 -11.18 -11.53
CA THR A 119 15.65 -11.52 -12.74
C THR A 119 14.26 -11.98 -12.32
N PRO A 120 13.18 -11.47 -12.94
CA PRO A 120 11.83 -11.84 -12.57
C PRO A 120 11.50 -13.29 -12.97
N MET A 121 10.81 -14.00 -12.08
CA MET A 121 10.17 -15.28 -12.38
C MET A 121 9.00 -15.07 -13.36
N PRO A 122 8.62 -16.09 -14.15
CA PRO A 122 7.46 -16.01 -15.04
C PRO A 122 6.18 -15.70 -14.27
N ALA A 123 5.40 -14.73 -14.73
CA ALA A 123 4.19 -14.30 -14.04
C ALA A 123 2.97 -15.15 -14.39
N ALA A 124 2.13 -15.45 -13.40
CA ALA A 124 0.72 -15.72 -13.65
C ALA A 124 0.06 -14.40 -14.07
N PHE A 125 -0.24 -14.25 -15.36
CA PHE A 125 -0.76 -13.02 -15.93
C PHE A 125 -1.65 -13.33 -17.13
N GLU A 126 -2.73 -12.58 -17.27
CA GLU A 126 -3.64 -12.67 -18.42
C GLU A 126 -3.99 -11.26 -18.91
N GLN A 127 -3.78 -11.02 -20.20
CA GLN A 127 -3.83 -9.68 -20.79
C GLN A 127 -5.20 -8.98 -20.62
N ARG A 128 -6.31 -9.71 -20.52
CA ARG A 128 -7.63 -9.10 -20.36
C ARG A 128 -7.76 -8.26 -19.07
N TRP A 129 -6.98 -8.59 -18.04
CA TRP A 129 -6.99 -7.85 -16.78
C TRP A 129 -6.19 -6.55 -16.84
N ALA A 130 -5.20 -6.46 -17.74
CA ALA A 130 -4.45 -5.23 -18.00
C ALA A 130 -4.10 -5.17 -19.49
N SER A 131 -5.04 -4.66 -20.29
CA SER A 131 -5.06 -4.74 -21.77
C SER A 131 -3.78 -4.20 -22.44
N ARG A 132 -3.17 -3.18 -21.82
CA ARG A 132 -1.97 -2.48 -22.31
C ARG A 132 -0.66 -3.21 -22.00
N ILE A 133 -0.68 -4.24 -21.18
CA ILE A 133 0.51 -5.02 -20.84
C ILE A 133 0.68 -6.18 -21.81
N ARG A 134 1.88 -6.29 -22.38
CA ARG A 134 2.31 -7.41 -23.21
C ARG A 134 3.64 -7.91 -22.71
N GLY A 135 3.75 -9.21 -22.52
CA GLY A 135 4.95 -9.85 -22.02
C GLY A 135 4.98 -11.32 -22.40
N GLU A 136 6.18 -11.89 -22.46
CA GLU A 136 6.46 -13.27 -22.88
C GLU A 136 6.91 -14.14 -21.70
N ASN A 137 7.18 -13.55 -20.54
CA ASN A 137 7.63 -14.25 -19.33
C ASN A 137 6.41 -14.72 -18.52
N LEU A 138 5.65 -15.66 -19.08
CA LEU A 138 4.35 -16.09 -18.55
C LEU A 138 4.38 -17.52 -18.05
N LYS A 139 3.62 -17.79 -16.99
CA LYS A 139 3.23 -19.15 -16.60
C LYS A 139 2.08 -19.61 -17.47
N GLU A 140 2.03 -20.91 -17.73
CA GLU A 140 0.94 -21.57 -18.46
C GLU A 140 0.21 -22.56 -17.55
N GLY A 141 -1.10 -22.68 -17.73
CA GLY A 141 -1.94 -23.62 -16.98
C GLY A 141 -3.31 -23.04 -16.62
N SER A 142 -4.17 -23.91 -16.11
CA SER A 142 -5.42 -23.54 -15.45
C SER A 142 -5.16 -22.73 -14.16
N PRO A 143 -6.15 -21.98 -13.63
CA PRO A 143 -6.00 -21.23 -12.38
C PRO A 143 -5.44 -22.07 -11.21
N ALA A 144 -5.92 -23.31 -11.05
CA ALA A 144 -5.40 -24.23 -10.03
C ALA A 144 -3.92 -24.60 -10.25
N GLU A 145 -3.51 -24.88 -11.48
CA GLU A 145 -2.11 -25.18 -11.81
C GLU A 145 -1.21 -23.95 -11.63
N LEU A 146 -1.69 -22.76 -11.99
CA LEU A 146 -0.97 -21.50 -11.78
C LEU A 146 -0.74 -21.23 -10.30
N VAL A 147 -1.74 -21.47 -9.44
CA VAL A 147 -1.60 -21.35 -7.98
C VAL A 147 -0.51 -22.29 -7.47
N GLU A 148 -0.52 -23.57 -7.86
CA GLU A 148 0.51 -24.51 -7.39
C GLU A 148 1.92 -24.15 -7.90
N GLN A 149 2.04 -23.63 -9.11
CA GLN A 149 3.31 -23.08 -9.61
C GLN A 149 3.78 -21.87 -8.79
N LEU A 150 2.88 -20.96 -8.42
CA LEU A 150 3.21 -19.80 -7.57
C LEU A 150 3.64 -20.25 -6.17
N ARG A 151 2.96 -21.24 -5.58
CA ARG A 151 3.34 -21.83 -4.29
C ARG A 151 4.71 -22.51 -4.36
N ALA A 152 5.01 -23.19 -5.46
CA ALA A 152 6.33 -23.76 -5.71
C ALA A 152 7.41 -22.67 -5.79
N ASP A 153 7.19 -21.60 -6.57
CA ASP A 153 8.12 -20.48 -6.65
C ASP A 153 8.42 -19.85 -5.28
N ILE A 154 7.39 -19.69 -4.43
CA ILE A 154 7.52 -19.16 -3.07
C ILE A 154 8.44 -20.05 -2.22
N ARG A 155 8.20 -21.37 -2.23
CA ARG A 155 9.00 -22.35 -1.48
C ARG A 155 10.44 -22.42 -2.00
N ASP A 156 10.60 -22.52 -3.30
CA ASP A 156 11.91 -22.61 -3.97
C ASP A 156 12.72 -21.34 -3.73
N PHE A 157 12.09 -20.16 -3.79
CA PHE A 157 12.74 -18.90 -3.44
C PHE A 157 13.20 -18.88 -1.99
N LYS A 158 12.35 -19.34 -1.05
CA LYS A 158 12.69 -19.42 0.37
C LYS A 158 13.90 -20.29 0.62
N GLU A 159 13.88 -21.52 0.07
CA GLU A 159 14.94 -22.51 0.25
C GLU A 159 16.25 -22.05 -0.40
N ARG A 160 16.21 -21.66 -1.69
CA ARG A 160 17.40 -21.26 -2.46
C ARG A 160 18.15 -20.09 -1.83
N ASN A 161 17.43 -19.16 -1.21
CA ASN A 161 18.04 -17.96 -0.62
C ASN A 161 18.33 -18.10 0.88
N GLY A 162 17.90 -19.20 1.51
CA GLY A 162 18.00 -19.41 2.95
C GLY A 162 17.20 -18.38 3.74
N CYS A 163 15.99 -18.05 3.27
CA CYS A 163 15.11 -17.10 3.95
C CYS A 163 14.35 -17.79 5.07
N ASP A 164 14.35 -17.21 6.27
CA ASP A 164 13.58 -17.73 7.40
C ASP A 164 12.11 -17.28 7.31
N ARG A 165 11.91 -16.05 6.82
CA ARG A 165 10.63 -15.36 6.72
C ARG A 165 10.44 -14.82 5.30
N LEU A 166 9.19 -14.63 4.92
CA LEU A 166 8.82 -14.03 3.64
C LEU A 166 7.71 -12.99 3.84
N VAL A 167 7.68 -11.99 2.97
CA VAL A 167 6.54 -11.08 2.79
C VAL A 167 6.27 -10.92 1.29
N MET A 168 5.02 -10.69 0.91
CA MET A 168 4.62 -10.43 -0.47
C MET A 168 4.02 -9.04 -0.65
N ILE A 169 4.39 -8.34 -1.71
CA ILE A 169 3.79 -7.04 -2.08
C ILE A 169 3.30 -7.10 -3.52
N TRP A 170 2.06 -6.71 -3.76
CA TRP A 170 1.57 -6.43 -5.10
C TRP A 170 1.95 -5.01 -5.52
N ALA A 171 2.83 -4.88 -6.51
CA ALA A 171 3.21 -3.62 -7.13
C ALA A 171 3.09 -3.68 -8.68
N ALA A 172 2.25 -4.59 -9.18
CA ALA A 172 1.96 -4.77 -10.59
C ALA A 172 0.83 -3.83 -11.04
N SER A 173 0.57 -3.84 -12.34
CA SER A 173 -0.46 -3.00 -12.99
C SER A 173 -1.84 -3.18 -12.36
N THR A 174 -2.61 -2.09 -12.35
CA THR A 174 -4.02 -2.10 -11.92
C THR A 174 -4.83 -3.00 -12.85
N GLU A 175 -5.53 -3.98 -12.27
CA GLU A 175 -6.45 -4.86 -12.99
C GLU A 175 -7.77 -4.13 -13.30
N ILE A 176 -8.52 -4.63 -14.29
CA ILE A 176 -9.86 -4.12 -14.60
C ILE A 176 -10.79 -4.16 -13.38
N PHE A 177 -11.78 -3.27 -13.37
CA PHE A 177 -12.78 -3.25 -12.31
C PHE A 177 -13.66 -4.51 -12.36
N ILE A 178 -13.78 -5.17 -11.22
CA ILE A 178 -14.75 -6.24 -10.99
C ILE A 178 -15.48 -6.01 -9.68
N GLU A 179 -16.72 -6.48 -9.63
CA GLU A 179 -17.53 -6.53 -8.41
C GLU A 179 -17.39 -7.89 -7.74
N LEU A 180 -17.78 -7.95 -6.46
CA LEU A 180 -17.90 -9.21 -5.75
C LEU A 180 -18.86 -10.14 -6.50
N ALA A 181 -18.38 -11.34 -6.80
CA ALA A 181 -19.14 -12.40 -7.45
C ALA A 181 -19.38 -13.56 -6.47
N PRO A 182 -20.34 -14.46 -6.72
CA PRO A 182 -20.66 -15.56 -5.79
C PRO A 182 -19.46 -16.43 -5.42
N GLN A 183 -18.47 -16.58 -6.31
CA GLN A 183 -17.23 -17.34 -6.12
C GLN A 183 -16.30 -16.71 -5.08
N HIS A 184 -16.48 -15.42 -4.78
CA HIS A 184 -15.64 -14.65 -3.86
C HIS A 184 -16.15 -14.69 -2.42
N GLU A 185 -17.35 -15.21 -2.18
CA GLU A 185 -18.07 -15.10 -0.91
C GLU A 185 -17.54 -16.01 0.21
N SER A 186 -16.91 -17.13 -0.13
CA SER A 186 -16.33 -18.04 0.85
C SER A 186 -15.14 -18.81 0.27
N LEU A 187 -14.25 -19.28 1.15
CA LEU A 187 -13.08 -20.05 0.76
C LEU A 187 -13.46 -21.30 -0.05
N GLU A 188 -14.51 -22.02 0.36
CA GLU A 188 -14.99 -23.21 -0.35
C GLU A 188 -15.39 -22.90 -1.80
N LYS A 189 -16.14 -21.81 -2.02
CA LYS A 189 -16.57 -21.40 -3.36
C LYS A 189 -15.40 -20.92 -4.21
N PHE A 190 -14.46 -20.20 -3.60
CA PHE A 190 -13.25 -19.74 -4.28
C PHE A 190 -12.40 -20.93 -4.74
N GLU A 191 -12.20 -21.94 -3.90
CA GLU A 191 -11.46 -23.16 -4.24
C GLU A 191 -12.18 -24.01 -5.30
N ALA A 192 -13.52 -24.02 -5.30
CA ALA A 192 -14.29 -24.63 -6.39
C ALA A 192 -14.06 -23.90 -7.72
N ALA A 193 -14.15 -22.57 -7.71
CA ALA A 193 -13.92 -21.74 -8.89
C ALA A 193 -12.49 -21.89 -9.46
N LEU A 194 -11.48 -22.05 -8.59
CA LEU A 194 -10.11 -22.36 -9.01
C LEU A 194 -10.01 -23.70 -9.76
N ARG A 195 -10.69 -24.75 -9.26
CA ARG A 195 -10.70 -26.09 -9.88
C ARG A 195 -11.46 -26.09 -11.21
N ASP A 196 -12.58 -25.37 -11.25
CA ASP A 196 -13.47 -25.34 -12.42
C ASP A 196 -12.97 -24.34 -13.49
N GLY A 197 -11.93 -23.57 -13.19
CA GLY A 197 -11.30 -22.64 -14.13
C GLY A 197 -12.17 -21.43 -14.44
N GLU A 198 -12.94 -20.95 -13.46
CA GLU A 198 -13.89 -19.86 -13.66
C GLU A 198 -13.19 -18.53 -13.99
N GLU A 199 -13.83 -17.76 -14.87
CA GLU A 199 -13.23 -16.54 -15.43
C GLU A 199 -13.10 -15.38 -14.44
N MET A 200 -13.83 -15.38 -13.32
CA MET A 200 -13.87 -14.27 -12.35
C MET A 200 -12.78 -14.36 -11.27
N ILE A 201 -11.76 -15.19 -11.48
CA ILE A 201 -10.58 -15.26 -10.62
C ILE A 201 -9.43 -14.47 -11.26
N ALA A 202 -9.19 -13.27 -10.74
CA ALA A 202 -8.13 -12.40 -11.25
C ALA A 202 -6.73 -12.93 -10.90
N PRO A 203 -5.69 -12.65 -11.70
CA PRO A 203 -4.30 -13.02 -11.40
C PRO A 203 -3.88 -12.62 -9.98
N SER A 204 -4.21 -11.41 -9.53
CA SER A 204 -3.92 -10.95 -8.17
C SER A 204 -4.48 -11.87 -7.06
N MET A 205 -5.66 -12.45 -7.28
CA MET A 205 -6.28 -13.39 -6.35
C MET A 205 -5.52 -14.73 -6.29
N LEU A 206 -4.91 -15.16 -7.41
CA LEU A 206 -4.06 -16.35 -7.44
C LEU A 206 -2.80 -16.15 -6.58
N TYR A 207 -2.14 -14.98 -6.70
CA TYR A 207 -0.99 -14.65 -5.85
C TYR A 207 -1.38 -14.54 -4.37
N ALA A 208 -2.51 -13.89 -4.07
CA ALA A 208 -3.03 -13.81 -2.70
C ALA A 208 -3.27 -15.19 -2.09
N TYR A 209 -4.01 -16.05 -2.80
CA TYR A 209 -4.26 -17.41 -2.33
C TYR A 209 -2.96 -18.19 -2.15
N ALA A 210 -2.04 -18.14 -3.11
CA ALA A 210 -0.74 -18.82 -3.02
C ALA A 210 0.10 -18.33 -1.82
N ALA A 211 0.17 -17.02 -1.60
CA ALA A 211 0.90 -16.43 -0.48
C ALA A 211 0.36 -16.90 0.87
N LEU A 212 -0.96 -16.79 1.07
CA LEU A 212 -1.60 -17.16 2.34
C LEU A 212 -1.51 -18.66 2.63
N MET A 213 -1.59 -19.50 1.59
CA MET A 213 -1.39 -20.95 1.73
C MET A 213 0.03 -21.34 2.14
N GLU A 214 1.04 -20.52 1.80
CA GLU A 214 2.43 -20.69 2.24
C GLU A 214 2.77 -19.89 3.51
N GLY A 215 1.77 -19.29 4.17
CA GLY A 215 1.97 -18.52 5.40
C GLY A 215 2.69 -17.20 5.19
N VAL A 216 2.59 -16.61 3.99
CA VAL A 216 3.28 -15.38 3.61
C VAL A 216 2.33 -14.19 3.69
N PRO A 217 2.57 -13.21 4.58
CA PRO A 217 1.78 -11.99 4.64
C PRO A 217 1.84 -11.20 3.33
N MET A 218 0.72 -10.58 2.96
CA MET A 218 0.60 -9.86 1.69
C MET A 218 0.02 -8.45 1.84
N ALA A 219 0.66 -7.48 1.17
CA ALA A 219 0.10 -6.14 1.00
C ALA A 219 -0.29 -5.88 -0.47
N ASN A 220 -1.49 -5.33 -0.69
CA ASN A 220 -1.94 -4.94 -2.03
C ASN A 220 -1.67 -3.46 -2.31
N GLY A 221 -0.71 -3.16 -3.18
CA GLY A 221 -0.35 -1.79 -3.58
C GLY A 221 -1.20 -1.18 -4.69
N ALA A 222 -2.13 -1.95 -5.28
CA ALA A 222 -3.03 -1.52 -6.36
C ALA A 222 -4.49 -1.49 -5.88
N PRO A 223 -5.43 -0.83 -6.58
CA PRO A 223 -6.83 -0.74 -6.16
C PRO A 223 -7.67 -2.00 -6.49
N ASN A 224 -7.02 -3.09 -6.91
CA ASN A 224 -7.65 -4.36 -7.28
C ASN A 224 -8.42 -4.97 -6.11
N LEU A 225 -9.53 -5.66 -6.40
CA LEU A 225 -10.40 -6.28 -5.39
C LEU A 225 -9.65 -7.32 -4.52
N THR A 226 -8.80 -8.14 -5.13
CA THR A 226 -7.80 -9.05 -4.53
C THR A 226 -8.04 -9.47 -3.07
N LEU A 227 -7.49 -8.71 -2.11
CA LEU A 227 -7.45 -9.06 -0.68
C LEU A 227 -8.75 -8.69 0.04
N ASP A 228 -9.64 -7.92 -0.58
CA ASP A 228 -10.90 -7.44 0.00
C ASP A 228 -12.03 -8.49 -0.13
N ILE A 229 -11.82 -9.55 -0.91
CA ILE A 229 -12.87 -10.56 -1.07
C ILE A 229 -13.04 -11.41 0.21
N PRO A 230 -14.28 -11.72 0.62
CA PRO A 230 -14.55 -12.51 1.82
C PRO A 230 -13.76 -13.82 1.90
N ALA A 231 -13.63 -14.55 0.77
CA ALA A 231 -12.88 -15.80 0.72
C ALA A 231 -11.39 -15.64 1.11
N ILE A 232 -10.74 -14.54 0.73
CA ILE A 232 -9.32 -14.29 1.02
C ILE A 232 -9.15 -13.79 2.46
N VAL A 233 -10.11 -13.00 2.96
CA VAL A 233 -10.14 -12.62 4.38
C VAL A 233 -10.30 -13.86 5.27
N GLU A 234 -11.25 -14.75 4.94
CA GLU A 234 -11.45 -16.04 5.62
C GLU A 234 -10.17 -16.91 5.60
N LEU A 235 -9.48 -16.95 4.45
CA LEU A 235 -8.22 -17.68 4.32
C LEU A 235 -7.12 -17.08 5.21
N ALA A 236 -6.95 -15.76 5.20
CA ALA A 236 -5.95 -15.07 6.01
C ALA A 236 -6.19 -15.31 7.51
N GLU A 237 -7.44 -15.28 7.95
CA GLU A 237 -7.83 -15.57 9.33
C GLU A 237 -7.55 -17.03 9.71
N SER A 238 -7.99 -17.99 8.90
CA SER A 238 -7.80 -19.42 9.16
C SER A 238 -6.33 -19.85 9.15
N ARG A 239 -5.48 -19.16 8.37
CA ARG A 239 -4.03 -19.41 8.29
C ARG A 239 -3.21 -18.61 9.29
N GLY A 240 -3.81 -17.66 10.01
CA GLY A 240 -3.07 -16.82 10.95
C GLY A 240 -2.09 -15.86 10.27
N VAL A 241 -2.45 -15.35 9.08
CA VAL A 241 -1.57 -14.53 8.24
C VAL A 241 -2.14 -13.11 8.13
N PRO A 242 -1.34 -12.06 8.33
CA PRO A 242 -1.79 -10.69 8.18
C PRO A 242 -1.84 -10.27 6.70
N ILE A 243 -2.88 -9.50 6.37
CA ILE A 243 -3.08 -8.88 5.06
C ILE A 243 -3.36 -7.39 5.22
N CYS A 244 -3.01 -6.60 4.21
CA CYS A 244 -3.39 -5.19 4.15
C CYS A 244 -3.48 -4.67 2.72
N GLY A 245 -4.18 -3.57 2.56
CA GLY A 245 -4.41 -2.92 1.28
C GLY A 245 -5.40 -1.78 1.45
N LYS A 246 -5.79 -1.10 0.39
CA LYS A 246 -5.24 -1.22 -0.96
C LYS A 246 -4.94 0.14 -1.60
N ASP A 247 -4.18 0.10 -2.69
CA ASP A 247 -3.69 1.25 -3.45
C ASP A 247 -2.78 2.19 -2.64
N PHE A 248 -1.50 2.26 -2.98
CA PHE A 248 -0.55 3.11 -2.24
C PHE A 248 -1.00 4.58 -2.18
N LYS A 249 -1.06 5.15 -0.99
CA LYS A 249 -1.43 6.55 -0.78
C LYS A 249 -0.25 7.48 -1.04
N THR A 250 -0.11 7.84 -2.30
CA THR A 250 0.87 8.81 -2.80
C THR A 250 0.18 10.04 -3.40
N GLY A 251 0.98 11.06 -3.70
CA GLY A 251 0.59 12.17 -4.57
C GLY A 251 -0.66 12.91 -4.10
N GLN A 252 -1.65 12.98 -5.00
CA GLN A 252 -2.86 13.79 -4.81
C GLN A 252 -3.78 13.28 -3.69
N THR A 253 -3.95 11.96 -3.56
CA THR A 253 -4.86 11.43 -2.52
C THR A 253 -4.31 11.68 -1.12
N MET A 254 -2.99 11.64 -0.94
CA MET A 254 -2.35 12.04 0.33
C MET A 254 -2.69 13.49 0.70
N ILE A 255 -2.69 14.41 -0.26
CA ILE A 255 -3.10 15.81 -0.05
C ILE A 255 -4.59 15.88 0.32
N LYS A 256 -5.45 15.13 -0.38
CA LYS A 256 -6.89 15.08 -0.10
C LYS A 256 -7.20 14.62 1.32
N THR A 257 -6.57 13.52 1.77
CA THR A 257 -6.70 12.99 3.13
C THR A 257 -6.04 13.87 4.19
N THR A 258 -5.34 14.93 3.80
CA THR A 258 -4.77 15.95 4.70
C THR A 258 -5.65 17.19 4.77
N LEU A 259 -6.15 17.67 3.63
CA LEU A 259 -6.96 18.89 3.54
C LEU A 259 -8.42 18.66 3.95
N ALA A 260 -9.03 17.52 3.58
CA ALA A 260 -10.41 17.25 3.97
C ALA A 260 -10.59 17.20 5.51
N PRO A 261 -9.70 16.57 6.29
CA PRO A 261 -9.74 16.66 7.75
C PRO A 261 -9.61 18.09 8.28
N MET A 262 -8.77 18.92 7.67
CA MET A 262 -8.63 20.32 8.07
C MET A 262 -9.95 21.08 7.89
N LEU A 263 -10.64 20.89 6.76
CA LEU A 263 -11.95 21.51 6.51
C LEU A 263 -12.97 21.08 7.56
N LYS A 264 -13.07 19.77 7.82
CA LYS A 264 -13.97 19.22 8.84
C LYS A 264 -13.65 19.70 10.24
N ALA A 265 -12.37 19.69 10.63
CA ALA A 265 -11.91 20.12 11.95
C ALA A 265 -12.20 21.61 12.21
N ARG A 266 -12.31 22.42 11.15
CA ARG A 266 -12.66 23.85 11.23
C ARG A 266 -14.10 24.15 10.86
N VAL A 267 -14.90 23.12 10.54
CA VAL A 267 -16.31 23.23 10.16
C VAL A 267 -16.50 24.21 8.99
N LEU A 268 -15.62 24.11 8.00
CA LEU A 268 -15.71 24.86 6.74
C LEU A 268 -16.52 24.04 5.74
N GLY A 269 -17.49 24.68 5.09
CA GLY A 269 -18.29 24.04 4.05
C GLY A 269 -17.53 23.92 2.72
N LEU A 270 -17.99 23.01 1.87
CA LEU A 270 -17.35 22.69 0.60
C LEU A 270 -18.42 22.53 -0.49
N ASP A 271 -18.47 23.48 -1.42
CA ASP A 271 -19.37 23.44 -2.56
C ASP A 271 -18.84 22.48 -3.65
N GLY A 272 -17.52 22.40 -3.82
CA GLY A 272 -16.94 21.48 -4.78
C GLY A 272 -15.44 21.24 -4.67
N TRP A 273 -15.03 20.06 -5.11
CA TRP A 273 -13.63 19.65 -5.20
C TRP A 273 -13.36 19.07 -6.59
N TYR A 274 -12.62 19.82 -7.40
CA TYR A 274 -12.17 19.38 -8.72
C TYR A 274 -10.71 18.93 -8.65
N SER A 275 -10.44 17.68 -9.03
CA SER A 275 -9.12 17.07 -9.06
C SER A 275 -8.79 16.63 -10.49
N THR A 276 -7.66 17.07 -11.04
CA THR A 276 -7.14 16.56 -12.33
C THR A 276 -5.67 16.19 -12.21
N ASN A 277 -5.22 15.22 -13.00
CA ASN A 277 -3.84 14.74 -13.00
C ASN A 277 -3.35 14.50 -14.42
N ILE A 278 -2.04 14.69 -14.62
CA ILE A 278 -1.31 14.23 -15.82
C ILE A 278 -0.12 13.38 -15.40
N LEU A 279 0.13 12.28 -16.12
CA LEU A 279 1.29 11.39 -15.95
C LEU A 279 1.55 10.63 -17.26
N GLY A 280 2.81 10.22 -17.48
CA GLY A 280 3.25 9.62 -18.75
C GLY A 280 3.97 8.28 -18.62
N ASN A 281 4.01 7.69 -17.42
CA ASN A 281 4.59 6.36 -17.19
C ASN A 281 3.57 5.26 -17.56
N ARG A 282 3.97 4.00 -17.39
CA ARG A 282 3.14 2.83 -17.70
C ARG A 282 1.83 2.78 -16.90
N ASP A 283 1.82 3.30 -15.67
CA ASP A 283 0.58 3.42 -14.89
C ASP A 283 -0.41 4.34 -15.59
N GLY A 284 0.06 5.51 -16.07
CA GLY A 284 -0.73 6.41 -16.90
C GLY A 284 -1.27 5.76 -18.18
N GLU A 285 -0.47 4.95 -18.86
CA GLU A 285 -0.88 4.25 -20.08
C GLU A 285 -1.97 3.19 -19.80
N VAL A 286 -1.84 2.43 -18.71
CA VAL A 286 -2.86 1.45 -18.28
C VAL A 286 -4.15 2.15 -17.89
N LEU A 287 -4.06 3.28 -17.16
CA LEU A 287 -5.22 4.06 -16.70
C LEU A 287 -5.89 4.90 -17.81
N ASP A 288 -5.32 4.96 -19.02
CA ASP A 288 -5.97 5.54 -20.20
C ASP A 288 -7.10 4.63 -20.73
N ASP A 289 -7.11 3.35 -20.34
CA ASP A 289 -8.23 2.44 -20.58
C ASP A 289 -9.36 2.71 -19.57
N PRO A 290 -10.59 3.05 -20.02
CA PRO A 290 -11.72 3.31 -19.12
C PRO A 290 -12.04 2.17 -18.15
N ALA A 291 -11.81 0.91 -18.54
CA ALA A 291 -12.11 -0.24 -17.69
C ALA A 291 -11.14 -0.35 -16.49
N ASN A 292 -9.87 -0.05 -16.71
CA ASN A 292 -8.85 0.02 -15.65
C ASN A 292 -8.99 1.31 -14.83
N PHE A 293 -9.38 2.42 -15.48
CA PHE A 293 -9.61 3.70 -14.81
C PHE A 293 -10.73 3.62 -13.78
N LYS A 294 -11.83 2.90 -14.07
CA LYS A 294 -12.98 2.78 -13.17
C LYS A 294 -12.57 2.31 -11.76
N THR A 295 -11.67 1.33 -11.66
CA THR A 295 -11.13 0.86 -10.36
C THR A 295 -10.48 1.98 -9.57
N LYS A 296 -9.75 2.88 -10.25
CA LYS A 296 -9.11 4.05 -9.64
C LYS A 296 -10.10 5.16 -9.31
N GLU A 297 -11.12 5.35 -10.13
CA GLU A 297 -12.15 6.37 -9.94
C GLU A 297 -12.94 6.09 -8.65
N GLU A 298 -13.45 4.87 -8.47
CA GLU A 298 -14.20 4.47 -7.26
C GLU A 298 -13.38 4.70 -5.98
N SER A 299 -12.13 4.20 -5.94
CA SER A 299 -11.24 4.38 -4.78
C SER A 299 -10.94 5.85 -4.43
N LYS A 300 -11.04 6.77 -5.39
CA LYS A 300 -10.76 8.20 -5.18
C LYS A 300 -12.00 9.00 -4.81
N LEU A 301 -13.19 8.56 -5.20
CA LEU A 301 -14.44 9.27 -4.95
C LEU A 301 -14.87 9.12 -3.48
N GLY A 302 -14.81 7.90 -2.92
CA GLY A 302 -15.28 7.61 -1.56
C GLY A 302 -14.48 8.28 -0.43
N VAL A 303 -13.21 8.65 -0.67
CA VAL A 303 -12.33 9.26 0.35
C VAL A 303 -12.93 10.51 0.99
N LEU A 304 -13.59 11.38 0.20
CA LEU A 304 -14.18 12.61 0.74
C LEU A 304 -15.43 12.32 1.57
N GLU A 305 -16.26 11.37 1.14
CA GLU A 305 -17.51 11.02 1.82
C GLU A 305 -17.24 10.48 3.23
N HIS A 306 -16.25 9.59 3.35
CA HIS A 306 -15.85 9.03 4.66
C HIS A 306 -15.28 10.10 5.60
N ILE A 307 -14.48 11.04 5.08
CA ILE A 307 -13.89 12.08 5.92
C ILE A 307 -14.93 13.13 6.29
N LEU A 308 -15.65 13.70 5.32
CA LEU A 308 -16.52 14.86 5.52
C LEU A 308 -17.90 14.50 6.10
N GLU A 309 -18.34 13.24 5.97
CA GLU A 309 -19.62 12.73 6.49
C GLU A 309 -20.83 13.60 6.05
N PRO A 310 -21.18 13.67 4.76
CA PRO A 310 -22.26 14.52 4.25
C PRO A 310 -23.62 14.23 4.90
N ASP A 311 -23.91 12.97 5.26
CA ASP A 311 -25.14 12.61 5.99
C ASP A 311 -25.20 13.23 7.39
N ARG A 312 -24.04 13.44 8.04
CA ARG A 312 -23.93 14.05 9.38
C ARG A 312 -23.84 15.57 9.31
N TYR A 313 -23.30 16.12 8.23
CA TYR A 313 -23.14 17.55 8.00
C TYR A 313 -23.76 17.97 6.65
N PRO A 314 -25.08 17.80 6.47
CA PRO A 314 -25.74 18.04 5.18
C PRO A 314 -25.61 19.49 4.71
N ASP A 315 -25.67 20.46 5.63
CA ASP A 315 -25.53 21.89 5.32
C ASP A 315 -24.12 22.28 4.86
N LEU A 316 -23.10 21.45 5.11
CA LEU A 316 -21.71 21.74 4.74
C LEU A 316 -21.25 20.97 3.51
N TYR A 317 -21.73 19.74 3.34
CA TYR A 317 -21.20 18.80 2.34
C TYR A 317 -22.27 18.00 1.58
N GLY A 318 -23.56 18.13 1.92
CA GLY A 318 -24.63 17.34 1.31
C GLY A 318 -24.80 17.56 -0.19
N GLU A 319 -24.48 18.76 -0.68
CA GLU A 319 -24.56 19.15 -2.10
C GLU A 319 -23.15 19.30 -2.74
N MET A 320 -22.10 18.78 -2.10
CA MET A 320 -20.73 18.90 -2.58
C MET A 320 -20.56 18.24 -3.97
N TYR A 321 -20.03 18.99 -4.93
CA TYR A 321 -19.67 18.44 -6.24
C TYR A 321 -18.21 17.94 -6.27
N HIS A 322 -18.01 16.63 -6.43
CA HIS A 322 -16.67 16.03 -6.51
C HIS A 322 -16.37 15.50 -7.91
N LYS A 323 -15.22 15.89 -8.49
CA LYS A 323 -14.82 15.47 -9.83
C LYS A 323 -13.35 15.07 -9.90
N VAL A 324 -13.07 13.88 -10.43
CA VAL A 324 -11.71 13.39 -10.66
C VAL A 324 -11.45 13.15 -12.15
N ARG A 325 -10.27 13.56 -12.62
CA ARG A 325 -9.75 13.27 -13.96
C ARG A 325 -8.28 12.83 -13.89
N ILE A 326 -7.93 11.87 -14.72
CA ILE A 326 -6.55 11.44 -14.95
C ILE A 326 -6.37 11.42 -16.46
N ASN A 327 -5.30 12.03 -16.96
CA ASN A 327 -5.03 12.10 -18.39
C ASN A 327 -3.63 11.56 -18.65
N TYR A 328 -3.52 10.63 -19.60
CA TYR A 328 -2.22 10.17 -20.05
C TYR A 328 -1.54 11.26 -20.88
N TYR A 329 -0.35 11.67 -20.45
CA TYR A 329 0.47 12.67 -21.12
C TYR A 329 1.93 12.20 -21.19
N PRO A 330 2.30 11.47 -22.26
CA PRO A 330 3.58 10.76 -22.37
C PRO A 330 4.83 11.58 -22.00
N PRO A 331 4.96 12.88 -22.38
CA PRO A 331 6.16 13.66 -22.07
C PRO A 331 6.50 13.78 -20.58
N ARG A 332 5.56 13.53 -19.66
CA ARG A 332 5.81 13.63 -18.21
C ARG A 332 6.51 12.42 -17.60
N GLY A 333 6.48 11.25 -18.25
CA GLY A 333 6.99 10.01 -17.64
C GLY A 333 6.45 9.82 -16.21
N ASP A 334 7.32 9.53 -15.25
CA ASP A 334 6.97 9.40 -13.81
C ASP A 334 6.71 10.73 -13.09
N SER A 335 6.97 11.88 -13.73
CA SER A 335 6.77 13.22 -13.15
C SER A 335 5.29 13.63 -13.21
N LYS A 336 4.49 13.02 -12.34
CA LYS A 336 3.06 13.31 -12.19
C LYS A 336 2.82 14.73 -11.69
N GLU A 337 1.78 15.36 -12.21
CA GLU A 337 1.27 16.64 -11.72
C GLU A 337 -0.21 16.51 -11.39
N GLY A 338 -0.61 16.99 -10.22
CA GLY A 338 -1.99 16.98 -9.75
C GLY A 338 -2.45 18.38 -9.39
N TRP A 339 -3.59 18.80 -9.94
CA TRP A 339 -4.23 20.07 -9.61
C TRP A 339 -5.55 19.82 -8.90
N ASP A 340 -5.74 20.55 -7.80
CA ASP A 340 -6.98 20.55 -7.04
C ASP A 340 -7.52 21.98 -6.89
N ASN A 341 -8.80 22.16 -7.17
CA ASN A 341 -9.57 23.35 -6.86
C ASN A 341 -10.66 23.00 -5.86
N LEU A 342 -10.64 23.64 -4.71
CA LEU A 342 -11.64 23.49 -3.66
C LEU A 342 -12.39 24.82 -3.52
N ASP A 343 -13.69 24.80 -3.80
CA ASP A 343 -14.61 25.90 -3.57
C ASP A 343 -15.21 25.72 -2.17
N ILE A 344 -14.75 26.51 -1.21
CA ILE A 344 -15.14 26.40 0.20
C ILE A 344 -15.94 27.61 0.65
N PHE A 345 -16.68 27.48 1.74
CA PHE A 345 -17.35 28.62 2.38
C PHE A 345 -17.18 28.61 3.89
N GLY A 346 -17.23 29.80 4.48
CA GLY A 346 -17.03 30.01 5.91
C GLY A 346 -18.16 30.81 6.55
N TRP A 347 -17.79 31.60 7.57
CA TRP A 347 -18.72 32.44 8.31
C TRP A 347 -19.61 33.29 7.38
N LEU A 348 -20.91 33.35 7.68
CA LEU A 348 -21.93 34.04 6.88
C LEU A 348 -22.07 33.52 5.43
N GLY A 349 -21.58 32.31 5.13
CA GLY A 349 -21.65 31.71 3.79
C GLY A 349 -20.71 32.37 2.78
N TYR A 350 -19.67 33.09 3.23
CA TYR A 350 -18.73 33.74 2.31
C TYR A 350 -17.86 32.72 1.59
N PRO A 351 -17.83 32.73 0.23
CA PRO A 351 -17.06 31.78 -0.56
C PRO A 351 -15.57 32.16 -0.58
N MET A 352 -14.72 31.14 -0.63
CA MET A 352 -13.27 31.22 -0.75
C MET A 352 -12.78 30.04 -1.60
N GLN A 353 -11.49 30.04 -1.96
CA GLN A 353 -10.89 28.95 -2.72
C GLN A 353 -9.56 28.50 -2.12
N ILE A 354 -9.31 27.19 -2.20
CA ILE A 354 -7.98 26.60 -2.04
C ILE A 354 -7.58 26.01 -3.39
N LYS A 355 -6.38 26.37 -3.85
CA LYS A 355 -5.76 25.80 -5.06
C LYS A 355 -4.53 25.02 -4.63
N VAL A 356 -4.41 23.80 -5.10
CA VAL A 356 -3.20 22.99 -4.92
C VAL A 356 -2.67 22.63 -6.29
N ASP A 357 -1.37 22.81 -6.47
CA ASP A 357 -0.62 22.27 -7.59
C ASP A 357 0.52 21.44 -7.02
N PHE A 358 0.48 20.13 -7.27
CA PHE A 358 1.46 19.19 -6.74
C PHE A 358 2.18 18.44 -7.86
N LEU A 359 3.39 18.90 -8.15
CA LEU A 359 4.35 18.22 -9.00
C LEU A 359 5.11 17.20 -8.14
N CYS A 360 4.95 15.92 -8.46
CA CYS A 360 5.52 14.82 -7.69
C CYS A 360 6.05 13.72 -8.61
N ARG A 361 6.77 12.77 -8.03
CA ARG A 361 7.18 11.52 -8.69
C ARG A 361 6.55 10.37 -7.95
N ASP A 362 5.63 9.66 -8.58
CA ASP A 362 4.82 8.65 -7.90
C ASP A 362 5.69 7.50 -7.40
N SER A 363 6.68 7.07 -8.19
CA SER A 363 7.56 5.96 -7.79
C SER A 363 8.49 6.34 -6.64
N ILE A 364 8.92 7.61 -6.56
CA ILE A 364 9.72 8.15 -5.44
C ILE A 364 8.88 8.21 -4.15
N LEU A 365 7.59 8.55 -4.26
CA LEU A 365 6.69 8.55 -3.11
C LEU A 365 6.28 7.13 -2.69
N ALA A 366 6.15 6.18 -3.63
CA ALA A 366 5.71 4.82 -3.36
C ALA A 366 6.82 3.91 -2.80
N ALA A 367 8.05 4.04 -3.27
CA ALA A 367 9.18 3.21 -2.83
C ALA A 367 9.36 3.13 -1.28
N PRO A 368 9.35 4.25 -0.52
CA PRO A 368 9.47 4.18 0.93
C PRO A 368 8.23 3.55 1.61
N LEU A 369 7.04 3.68 1.02
CA LEU A 369 5.82 3.01 1.50
C LEU A 369 5.96 1.49 1.37
N VAL A 370 6.53 1.01 0.26
CA VAL A 370 6.83 -0.43 0.08
C VAL A 370 7.80 -0.92 1.15
N LEU A 371 8.87 -0.18 1.44
CA LEU A 371 9.81 -0.53 2.51
C LEU A 371 9.11 -0.64 3.87
N ASP A 372 8.31 0.37 4.23
CA ASP A 372 7.60 0.40 5.50
C ASP A 372 6.61 -0.77 5.63
N LEU A 373 5.86 -1.05 4.56
CA LEU A 373 4.89 -2.15 4.52
C LEU A 373 5.56 -3.52 4.59
N VAL A 374 6.72 -3.70 3.95
CA VAL A 374 7.55 -4.93 4.06
C VAL A 374 7.93 -5.18 5.51
N LEU A 375 8.50 -4.18 6.18
CA LEU A 375 8.99 -4.32 7.56
C LEU A 375 7.85 -4.48 8.56
N PHE A 376 6.74 -3.75 8.37
CA PHE A 376 5.58 -3.86 9.24
C PHE A 376 4.73 -5.11 9.02
N SER A 377 4.67 -5.66 7.80
CA SER A 377 3.98 -6.94 7.55
C SER A 377 4.75 -8.11 8.20
N ASP A 378 6.08 -8.09 8.12
CA ASP A 378 6.95 -9.03 8.85
C ASP A 378 6.74 -8.92 10.37
N LEU A 379 6.71 -7.68 10.90
CA LEU A 379 6.42 -7.43 12.32
C LEU A 379 5.05 -7.97 12.72
N ALA A 380 4.01 -7.70 11.93
CA ALA A 380 2.65 -8.17 12.20
C ALA A 380 2.59 -9.70 12.30
N GLN A 381 3.22 -10.39 11.36
CA GLN A 381 3.30 -11.86 11.35
C GLN A 381 4.04 -12.38 12.59
N ARG A 382 5.19 -11.78 12.95
CA ARG A 382 5.98 -12.16 14.14
C ARG A 382 5.29 -11.84 15.45
N ALA A 383 4.42 -10.83 15.48
CA ALA A 383 3.58 -10.49 16.62
C ALA A 383 2.32 -11.36 16.73
N GLY A 384 2.11 -12.29 15.79
CA GLY A 384 0.92 -13.15 15.76
C GLY A 384 -0.36 -12.39 15.43
N LEU A 385 -0.26 -11.23 14.77
CA LEU A 385 -1.43 -10.53 14.24
C LEU A 385 -1.94 -11.27 13.00
N VAL A 386 -3.27 -11.28 12.85
CA VAL A 386 -3.97 -12.12 11.88
C VAL A 386 -4.97 -11.27 11.08
N GLY A 387 -5.19 -11.62 9.81
CA GLY A 387 -6.21 -11.00 8.97
C GLY A 387 -5.90 -9.54 8.66
N VAL A 388 -6.94 -8.72 8.49
CA VAL A 388 -6.83 -7.33 8.07
C VAL A 388 -6.06 -6.47 9.09
N GLN A 389 -4.97 -5.86 8.65
CA GLN A 389 -4.13 -4.97 9.46
C GLN A 389 -4.54 -3.50 9.29
N GLU A 390 -5.68 -3.10 9.86
CA GLU A 390 -6.22 -1.73 9.75
C GLU A 390 -5.26 -0.62 10.19
N TRP A 391 -4.31 -0.92 11.08
CA TRP A 391 -3.31 0.04 11.56
C TRP A 391 -2.31 0.46 10.47
N LEU A 392 -2.27 -0.27 9.36
CA LEU A 392 -1.49 0.07 8.15
C LEU A 392 -2.27 0.94 7.15
N SER A 393 -3.53 1.30 7.44
CA SER A 393 -4.35 2.22 6.63
C SER A 393 -3.65 3.54 6.27
N PHE A 394 -2.71 3.99 7.09
CA PHE A 394 -1.85 5.14 6.82
C PHE A 394 -1.19 5.11 5.43
N TYR A 395 -0.90 3.91 4.89
CA TYR A 395 -0.21 3.74 3.61
C TYR A 395 -1.14 3.57 2.40
N PHE A 396 -2.46 3.49 2.60
CA PHE A 396 -3.42 3.11 1.57
C PHE A 396 -4.46 4.20 1.28
N LYS A 397 -4.89 4.29 0.02
CA LYS A 397 -5.93 5.22 -0.44
C LYS A 397 -7.32 4.72 -0.11
N ASP A 398 -7.51 3.41 -0.22
CA ASP A 398 -8.75 2.70 0.07
C ASP A 398 -8.43 1.60 1.09
N PRO A 399 -8.25 1.96 2.37
CA PRO A 399 -7.74 1.03 3.36
C PRO A 399 -8.76 -0.06 3.68
N GLN A 400 -8.30 -1.31 3.70
CA GLN A 400 -9.06 -2.44 4.22
C GLN A 400 -9.52 -2.19 5.65
N HIS A 401 -10.71 -2.68 5.94
CA HIS A 401 -11.37 -2.52 7.23
C HIS A 401 -12.20 -3.76 7.54
N ALA A 402 -12.54 -3.95 8.82
CA ALA A 402 -13.50 -4.99 9.18
C ALA A 402 -14.87 -4.70 8.55
N ALA A 403 -15.61 -5.76 8.18
CA ALA A 403 -16.94 -5.65 7.55
C ALA A 403 -17.99 -4.92 8.41
N THR A 404 -17.72 -4.74 9.70
CA THR A 404 -18.61 -4.09 10.68
C THR A 404 -18.41 -2.58 10.79
N VAL A 405 -17.39 -2.02 10.13
CA VAL A 405 -17.04 -0.60 10.19
C VAL A 405 -16.80 -0.05 8.79
N TYR A 406 -16.70 1.27 8.65
CA TYR A 406 -16.30 1.96 7.42
C TYR A 406 -14.78 2.21 7.41
N PRO A 407 -14.17 2.49 6.26
CA PRO A 407 -12.74 2.80 6.18
C PRO A 407 -12.42 4.18 6.78
N GLU A 408 -11.45 4.23 7.70
CA GLU A 408 -10.90 5.49 8.20
C GLU A 408 -9.93 6.07 7.18
N ASN A 409 -10.17 7.28 6.68
CA ASN A 409 -9.40 7.95 5.63
C ASN A 409 -8.71 9.25 6.08
N ASP A 410 -8.93 9.72 7.31
CA ASP A 410 -8.22 10.86 7.89
C ASP A 410 -6.75 10.48 8.16
N LEU A 411 -5.82 11.14 7.47
CA LEU A 411 -4.39 10.84 7.56
C LEU A 411 -3.85 10.93 8.99
N PHE A 412 -4.36 11.86 9.80
CA PHE A 412 -3.88 12.10 11.16
C PHE A 412 -4.44 11.09 12.15
N ILE A 413 -5.69 10.66 11.96
CA ILE A 413 -6.27 9.54 12.73
C ILE A 413 -5.53 8.24 12.37
N GLN A 414 -5.31 7.97 11.09
CA GLN A 414 -4.53 6.81 10.64
C GLN A 414 -3.11 6.80 11.23
N GLN A 415 -2.41 7.94 11.23
CA GLN A 415 -1.08 8.05 11.84
C GLN A 415 -1.14 7.79 13.35
N THR A 416 -2.16 8.30 14.03
CA THR A 416 -2.37 8.07 15.47
C THR A 416 -2.65 6.59 15.74
N LYS A 417 -3.51 5.94 14.94
CA LYS A 417 -3.81 4.50 14.98
C LYS A 417 -2.51 3.70 14.84
N LEU A 418 -1.72 3.96 13.79
CA LEU A 418 -0.43 3.31 13.55
C LEU A 418 0.50 3.43 14.76
N LYS A 419 0.76 4.65 15.25
CA LYS A 419 1.69 4.85 16.38
C LYS A 419 1.16 4.24 17.68
N ASN A 420 -0.14 4.29 17.94
CA ASN A 420 -0.72 3.66 19.13
C ASN A 420 -0.70 2.12 19.05
N THR A 421 -0.84 1.53 17.87
CA THR A 421 -0.62 0.09 17.69
C THR A 421 0.83 -0.28 17.99
N LEU A 422 1.82 0.48 17.50
CA LEU A 422 3.23 0.23 17.82
C LEU A 422 3.51 0.34 19.32
N ARG A 423 2.93 1.31 20.03
CA ARG A 423 3.04 1.41 21.50
C ARG A 423 2.47 0.19 22.19
N TRP A 424 1.25 -0.19 21.81
CA TRP A 424 0.59 -1.38 22.38
C TRP A 424 1.41 -2.66 22.12
N LEU A 425 1.93 -2.86 20.91
CA LEU A 425 2.79 -4.00 20.57
C LEU A 425 4.03 -4.09 21.47
N MET A 426 4.60 -2.94 21.85
CA MET A 426 5.78 -2.86 22.69
C MET A 426 5.47 -2.72 24.20
N GLY A 427 4.21 -2.82 24.60
CA GLY A 427 3.80 -2.70 26.01
C GLY A 427 3.85 -1.28 26.58
N GLU A 428 3.92 -0.25 25.72
CA GLU A 428 3.83 1.16 26.11
C GLU A 428 2.38 1.65 26.10
N GLU A 429 2.07 2.62 26.96
CA GLU A 429 0.74 3.24 27.01
C GLU A 429 0.42 3.99 25.71
N GLN A 430 -0.81 3.84 25.21
CA GLN A 430 -1.28 4.62 24.07
C GLN A 430 -1.43 6.10 24.43
N ILE A 431 -1.24 6.97 23.44
CA ILE A 431 -1.33 8.41 23.63
C ILE A 431 -2.72 8.91 23.25
N THR A 432 -3.38 9.59 24.20
CA THR A 432 -4.73 10.16 24.04
C THR A 432 -4.74 11.68 23.79
N HIS A 433 -3.61 12.35 23.97
CA HIS A 433 -3.44 13.80 23.83
C HIS A 433 -4.26 14.68 24.81
N LEU A 434 -4.82 14.11 25.89
CA LEU A 434 -5.64 14.84 26.88
C LEU A 434 -4.92 16.07 27.48
N GLY A 435 -3.66 15.91 27.89
CA GLY A 435 -2.81 17.00 28.35
C GLY A 435 -3.15 17.59 29.72
N ARG A 436 -4.17 17.08 30.42
CA ARG A 436 -4.48 17.50 31.80
C ARG A 436 -3.39 17.08 32.77
N GLU A 437 -2.66 16.02 32.47
CA GLU A 437 -1.55 15.51 33.27
C GLU A 437 -0.36 16.47 33.43
N TYR A 438 -0.37 17.63 32.74
CA TYR A 438 0.64 18.70 32.84
C TYR A 438 0.22 19.87 33.73
N TYR A 439 -1.05 19.93 34.15
CA TYR A 439 -1.59 21.02 34.93
C TYR A 439 -1.86 20.54 36.37
N PRO A 440 -1.77 21.44 37.38
CA PRO A 440 -2.09 21.07 38.76
C PRO A 440 -3.53 20.56 38.87
N ASP A 441 -3.76 19.56 39.71
CA ASP A 441 -5.10 19.21 40.16
C ASP A 441 -5.61 20.38 41.03
N GLU A 442 -6.58 21.14 40.52
CA GLU A 442 -7.31 22.14 41.34
C GLU A 442 -8.30 21.49 42.30
#